data_AF-A0A8J5BI98-F1
#
_entry.id   AF-A0A8J5BI98-F1
#
_cell.length_a   1.000
_cell.length_b   1.000
_cell.length_c   1.000
_cell.angle_alpha   90.00
_cell.angle_beta   90.00
_cell.angle_gamma   90.00
#
_symmetry.space_group_name_H-M   'P 1'
#
loop_
_entity.id
_entity.type
_entity.pdbx_description
1 polymer ?
#
loop_
_entity_poly.entity_id
_entity_poly.type
_entity_poly.pdbx_seq_one_letter_code
_entity_poly.pdbx_strand_id
1 'polypeptide(L)'
;MSERWEESIQKWYTNSHTSNLEYLDLATTEKTSNKELGHYISVIHNRVCLSSKVHLKIFKLLLEREQKLEEEVKKLRTALKTLTSLFLENKPLTKQEAQGLIAETSKQARLVEEETLRLKDNFDQKLQKDLDPPALGFIKPSDYASTIAHNAIVIRQHNLQIQLLVQIAEDLRDIKTDMKTVLESHKQGRTSAPSIPNDLITKLSNLTIGPTEKPKEPKGKILVFKDPLKILKEEKEKTKR
;
A
#
# COMPACT_ATOMS: atom_id res chain seq x y z
N MET A 1 -14.13 -49.41 -21.21
CA MET A 1 -14.06 -50.88 -21.22
C MET A 1 -13.61 -51.34 -19.83
N SER A 2 -14.44 -51.91 -18.97
CA SER A 2 -15.87 -51.80 -18.69
C SER A 2 -15.96 -52.47 -17.32
N GLU A 3 -16.69 -51.88 -16.37
CA GLU A 3 -17.04 -52.47 -15.08
C GLU A 3 -17.44 -53.96 -15.21
N ARG A 4 -18.09 -54.32 -16.32
CA ARG A 4 -18.41 -55.71 -16.72
C ARG A 4 -17.21 -56.66 -16.80
N TRP A 5 -16.02 -56.20 -17.18
CA TRP A 5 -14.81 -57.02 -17.23
C TRP A 5 -14.22 -57.22 -15.83
N GLU A 6 -14.25 -56.18 -14.99
CA GLU A 6 -13.82 -56.28 -13.59
C GLU A 6 -14.77 -57.19 -12.80
N GLU A 7 -16.07 -57.04 -13.00
CA GLU A 7 -17.09 -57.97 -12.50
C GLU A 7 -16.89 -59.40 -13.01
N SER A 8 -16.50 -59.57 -14.28
CA SER A 8 -16.26 -60.90 -14.86
C SER A 8 -15.04 -61.58 -14.25
N ILE A 9 -13.94 -60.84 -14.04
CA ILE A 9 -12.76 -61.33 -13.33
C ILE A 9 -13.08 -61.64 -11.87
N GLN A 10 -13.80 -60.75 -11.19
CA GLN A 10 -14.19 -60.94 -9.80
C GLN A 10 -15.10 -62.17 -9.65
N LYS A 11 -16.10 -62.33 -10.52
CA LYS A 11 -16.95 -63.52 -10.57
C LYS A 11 -16.13 -64.79 -10.82
N TRP A 12 -15.10 -64.73 -11.67
CA TRP A 12 -14.22 -65.88 -11.91
C TRP A 12 -13.42 -66.27 -10.66
N TYR A 13 -12.82 -65.32 -9.94
CA TYR A 13 -12.11 -65.62 -8.68
C TYR A 13 -13.05 -66.12 -7.57
N THR A 14 -14.28 -65.59 -7.51
CA THR A 14 -15.23 -65.92 -6.43
C THR A 14 -15.97 -67.24 -6.66
N ASN A 15 -16.33 -67.55 -7.92
CA ASN A 15 -17.22 -68.67 -8.24
C ASN A 15 -16.55 -69.82 -9.00
N SER A 16 -15.35 -69.62 -9.57
CA SER A 16 -14.72 -70.68 -10.36
C SER A 16 -14.02 -71.69 -9.46
N HIS A 17 -14.35 -72.97 -9.62
CA HIS A 17 -13.61 -74.07 -9.00
C HIS A 17 -12.12 -74.10 -9.39
N THR A 18 -11.76 -73.42 -10.48
CA THR A 18 -10.38 -73.33 -10.99
C THR A 18 -9.53 -72.23 -10.33
N SER A 19 -10.10 -71.39 -9.45
CA SER A 19 -9.35 -70.30 -8.81
C SER A 19 -8.39 -70.81 -7.73
N ASN A 20 -8.79 -71.86 -7.00
CA ASN A 20 -8.00 -72.51 -5.93
C ASN A 20 -7.41 -73.86 -6.38
N LEU A 21 -6.75 -73.89 -7.54
CA LEU A 21 -6.04 -75.08 -8.00
C LEU A 21 -4.58 -75.05 -7.55
N GLU A 22 -4.18 -76.11 -6.84
CA GLU A 22 -2.79 -76.43 -6.54
C GLU A 22 -2.08 -76.91 -7.80
N TYR A 23 -0.83 -76.50 -7.99
CA TYR A 23 -0.03 -76.95 -9.12
C TYR A 23 0.40 -78.40 -8.87
N LEU A 24 0.41 -79.21 -9.94
CA LEU A 24 0.92 -80.58 -9.88
C LEU A 24 2.42 -80.54 -9.61
N ASP A 25 2.84 -81.01 -8.43
CA ASP A 25 4.24 -81.09 -8.04
C ASP A 25 4.89 -82.35 -8.59
N LEU A 26 5.55 -82.21 -9.74
CA LEU A 26 6.25 -83.29 -10.41
C LEU A 26 7.50 -83.77 -9.67
N ALA A 27 7.97 -83.05 -8.64
CA ALA A 27 9.16 -83.42 -7.89
C ALA A 27 8.88 -84.48 -6.81
N THR A 28 7.64 -84.55 -6.31
CA THR A 28 7.25 -85.42 -5.19
C THR A 28 6.39 -86.61 -5.62
N THR A 29 5.70 -86.53 -6.77
CA THR A 29 4.86 -87.63 -7.28
C THR A 29 5.63 -88.57 -8.22
N GLU A 30 5.76 -89.86 -7.86
CA GLU A 30 6.51 -90.86 -8.65
C GLU A 30 5.83 -91.29 -9.96
N LYS A 31 4.50 -91.19 -10.07
CA LYS A 31 3.73 -91.50 -11.29
C LYS A 31 2.52 -90.58 -11.42
N THR A 32 2.49 -89.75 -12.45
CA THR A 32 1.35 -88.88 -12.77
C THR A 32 0.50 -89.50 -13.87
N SER A 33 -0.82 -89.31 -13.78
CA SER A 33 -1.76 -89.78 -14.79
C SER A 33 -1.81 -88.83 -15.98
N ASN A 34 -1.97 -89.35 -17.20
CA ASN A 34 -2.19 -88.52 -18.40
C ASN A 34 -3.40 -87.57 -18.25
N LYS A 35 -4.40 -87.94 -17.45
CA LYS A 35 -5.56 -87.08 -17.15
C LYS A 35 -5.16 -85.88 -16.28
N GLU A 36 -4.28 -86.08 -15.30
CA GLU A 36 -3.77 -85.03 -14.40
C GLU A 36 -2.88 -84.06 -15.17
N LEU A 37 -2.00 -84.58 -16.04
CA LEU A 37 -1.16 -83.77 -16.91
C LEU A 37 -2.01 -82.93 -17.89
N GLY A 38 -3.02 -83.54 -18.50
CA GLY A 38 -3.97 -82.83 -19.38
C GLY A 38 -4.75 -81.73 -18.66
N HIS A 39 -5.19 -82.00 -17.43
CA HIS A 39 -5.82 -80.99 -16.58
C HIS A 39 -4.86 -79.84 -16.27
N TYR A 40 -3.63 -80.14 -15.86
CA TYR A 40 -2.61 -79.15 -15.54
C TYR A 40 -2.28 -78.24 -16.73
N ILE A 41 -2.11 -78.80 -17.93
CA ILE A 41 -1.88 -78.04 -19.17
C ILE A 41 -3.07 -77.12 -19.46
N SER A 42 -4.30 -77.60 -19.29
CA SER A 42 -5.50 -76.78 -19.46
C SER A 42 -5.55 -75.60 -18.47
N VAL A 43 -5.16 -75.83 -17.22
CA VAL A 43 -5.09 -74.80 -16.18
C VAL A 43 -4.02 -73.76 -16.49
N ILE A 44 -2.82 -74.18 -16.91
CA ILE A 44 -1.77 -73.26 -17.37
C ILE A 44 -2.26 -72.43 -18.54
N HIS A 45 -2.84 -73.07 -19.56
CA HIS A 45 -3.36 -72.37 -20.74
C HIS A 45 -4.38 -71.29 -20.34
N ASN A 46 -5.31 -71.62 -19.45
CA ASN A 46 -6.31 -70.66 -18.96
C ASN A 46 -5.67 -69.51 -18.18
N ARG A 47 -4.68 -69.77 -17.32
CA ARG A 47 -3.95 -68.74 -16.58
C ARG A 47 -3.14 -67.83 -17.50
N VAL A 48 -2.47 -68.39 -18.51
CA VAL A 48 -1.74 -67.61 -19.54
C VAL A 48 -2.72 -66.74 -20.34
N CYS A 49 -3.86 -67.28 -20.76
CA CYS A 49 -4.88 -66.51 -21.47
C CYS A 49 -5.45 -65.35 -20.62
N LEU A 50 -5.70 -65.60 -19.33
CA LEU A 50 -6.13 -64.56 -18.39
C LEU A 50 -5.04 -63.50 -18.21
N SER A 51 -3.79 -63.90 -18.01
CA SER A 51 -2.64 -63.02 -17.90
C SER A 51 -2.50 -62.12 -19.13
N SER A 52 -2.60 -62.68 -20.34
CA SER A 52 -2.59 -61.92 -21.59
C SER A 52 -3.72 -60.88 -21.65
N LYS A 53 -4.94 -61.22 -21.22
CA LYS A 53 -6.07 -60.26 -21.17
C LYS A 53 -5.81 -59.12 -20.19
N VAL A 54 -5.23 -59.43 -19.03
CA VAL A 54 -4.86 -58.43 -18.02
C VAL A 54 -3.75 -57.51 -18.55
N HIS A 55 -2.69 -58.08 -19.14
CA HIS A 55 -1.61 -57.30 -19.73
C HIS A 55 -2.10 -56.38 -20.84
N LEU A 56 -2.99 -56.84 -21.73
CA LEU A 56 -3.58 -55.98 -22.76
C LEU A 56 -4.36 -54.80 -22.16
N LYS A 57 -5.08 -55.00 -21.05
CA LYS A 57 -5.74 -53.88 -20.34
C LYS A 57 -4.72 -52.91 -19.77
N ILE A 58 -3.67 -53.41 -19.12
CA ILE A 58 -2.61 -52.57 -18.55
C ILE A 58 -1.93 -51.76 -19.65
N PHE A 59 -1.57 -52.38 -20.77
CA PHE A 59 -0.97 -51.67 -21.90
C PHE A 59 -1.89 -50.61 -22.49
N LYS A 60 -3.20 -50.90 -22.59
CA LYS A 60 -4.17 -49.90 -23.02
C LYS A 60 -4.23 -48.71 -22.05
N LEU A 61 -4.26 -48.95 -20.74
CA LEU A 61 -4.27 -47.88 -19.74
C LEU A 61 -2.99 -47.06 -19.77
N LEU A 62 -1.83 -47.70 -19.97
CA LEU A 62 -0.55 -47.01 -20.14
C LEU A 62 -0.56 -46.12 -21.39
N LEU A 63 -1.07 -46.62 -22.51
CA LEU A 63 -1.21 -45.83 -23.74
C LEU A 63 -2.13 -44.62 -23.55
N GLU A 64 -3.29 -44.80 -22.91
CA GLU A 64 -4.21 -43.70 -22.61
C GLU A 64 -3.59 -42.66 -21.67
N ARG A 65 -2.73 -43.08 -20.73
CA ARG A 65 -1.99 -42.19 -19.84
C ARG A 65 -0.89 -41.42 -20.59
N GLU A 66 -0.11 -42.09 -21.43
CA GLU A 66 0.91 -41.46 -22.28
C GLU A 66 0.29 -40.39 -23.18
N GLN A 67 -0.82 -40.69 -23.85
CA GLN A 67 -1.55 -39.71 -24.67
C GLN A 67 -1.96 -38.47 -23.87
N LYS A 68 -2.50 -38.64 -22.65
CA LYS A 68 -2.85 -37.51 -21.78
C LYS A 68 -1.62 -36.68 -21.39
N LEU A 69 -0.51 -37.33 -21.06
CA LEU A 69 0.74 -36.65 -20.74
C LEU A 69 1.27 -35.87 -21.96
N GLU A 70 1.22 -36.44 -23.16
CA GLU A 70 1.62 -35.75 -24.39
C GLU A 70 0.76 -34.52 -24.66
N GLU A 71 -0.55 -34.62 -24.45
CA GLU A 71 -1.46 -33.47 -24.56
C GLU A 71 -1.14 -32.37 -23.55
N GLU A 72 -0.85 -32.72 -22.30
CA GLU A 72 -0.46 -31.76 -21.26
C GLU A 72 0.88 -31.09 -21.59
N VAL A 73 1.88 -31.85 -22.02
CA VAL A 73 3.17 -31.31 -22.47
C VAL A 73 2.97 -30.37 -23.65
N LYS A 74 2.09 -30.71 -24.61
CA LYS A 74 1.77 -29.83 -25.74
C LYS A 74 1.12 -28.54 -25.27
N LYS A 75 0.15 -28.60 -24.35
CA LYS A 75 -0.51 -27.42 -23.75
C LYS A 75 0.49 -26.52 -23.01
N LEU A 76 1.35 -27.12 -22.19
CA LEU A 76 2.39 -26.40 -21.46
C LEU A 76 3.39 -25.73 -22.42
N ARG A 77 3.81 -26.43 -23.49
CA ARG A 77 4.67 -25.84 -24.52
C ARG A 77 4.02 -24.66 -25.23
N THR A 78 2.72 -24.74 -25.54
CA THR A 78 2.00 -23.60 -26.13
C THR A 78 1.89 -22.43 -25.16
N ALA A 79 1.58 -22.69 -23.89
CA ALA A 79 1.50 -21.67 -22.85
C ALA A 79 2.86 -20.99 -22.61
N LEU A 80 3.94 -21.76 -22.62
CA LEU A 80 5.30 -21.23 -22.49
C LEU A 80 5.64 -20.35 -23.69
N LYS A 81 5.34 -20.78 -24.92
CA LYS A 81 5.54 -19.94 -26.13
C LYS A 81 4.78 -18.61 -26.04
N THR A 82 3.52 -18.64 -25.61
CA THR A 82 2.74 -17.40 -25.43
C THR A 82 3.30 -16.53 -24.31
N LEU A 83 3.76 -17.13 -23.21
CA LEU A 83 4.38 -16.37 -22.12
C LEU A 83 5.72 -15.75 -22.57
N THR A 84 6.51 -16.47 -23.36
CA THR A 84 7.75 -15.95 -23.94
C THR A 84 7.49 -14.83 -24.92
N SER A 85 6.47 -14.92 -25.78
CA SER A 85 6.12 -13.81 -26.69
C SER A 85 5.68 -12.59 -25.90
N LEU A 86 4.80 -12.76 -24.90
CA LEU A 86 4.38 -11.68 -24.02
C LEU A 86 5.56 -11.07 -23.23
N PHE A 87 6.51 -11.89 -22.78
CA PHE A 87 7.70 -11.42 -22.09
C PHE A 87 8.65 -10.63 -23.01
N LEU A 88 8.77 -11.03 -24.29
CA LEU A 88 9.54 -10.28 -25.27
C LEU A 88 8.86 -8.95 -25.63
N GLU A 89 7.54 -8.95 -25.78
CA GLU A 89 6.75 -7.73 -26.03
C GLU A 89 6.78 -6.76 -24.85
N ASN A 90 6.68 -7.29 -23.63
CA ASN A 90 6.69 -6.51 -22.39
C ASN A 90 8.07 -6.52 -21.73
N LYS A 91 9.15 -6.69 -22.51
CA LYS A 91 10.49 -6.78 -21.96
C LYS A 91 10.76 -5.49 -21.18
N PRO A 92 10.96 -5.56 -19.85
CA PRO A 92 11.24 -4.37 -19.07
C PRO A 92 12.54 -3.77 -19.58
N LEU A 93 12.54 -2.46 -19.81
CA LEU A 93 13.72 -1.75 -20.26
C LEU A 93 14.91 -2.12 -19.37
N THR A 94 15.98 -2.52 -20.01
CA THR A 94 17.22 -2.84 -19.29
C THR A 94 17.71 -1.56 -18.61
N LYS A 95 18.34 -1.64 -17.44
CA LYS A 95 18.83 -0.45 -16.70
C LYS A 95 19.68 0.48 -17.59
N GLN A 96 20.45 -0.09 -18.50
CA GLN A 96 21.26 0.64 -19.48
C GLN A 96 20.41 1.36 -20.54
N GLU A 97 19.36 0.73 -21.06
CA GLU A 97 18.44 1.34 -22.04
C GLU A 97 17.64 2.46 -21.40
N ALA A 98 17.15 2.27 -20.17
CA ALA A 98 16.49 3.32 -19.39
C ALA A 98 17.44 4.49 -19.11
N GLN A 99 18.70 4.23 -18.72
CA GLN A 99 19.70 5.28 -18.53
C GLN A 99 20.04 6.03 -19.83
N GLY A 100 20.13 5.31 -20.96
CA GLY A 100 20.33 5.91 -22.28
C GLY A 100 19.18 6.84 -22.67
N LEU A 101 17.94 6.37 -22.51
CA LEU A 101 16.75 7.20 -22.77
C LEU A 101 16.70 8.40 -21.84
N ILE A 102 16.98 8.25 -20.54
CA ILE A 102 17.02 9.39 -19.61
C ILE A 102 18.07 10.42 -20.04
N ALA A 103 19.25 9.98 -20.49
CA ALA A 103 20.28 10.88 -21.00
C ALA A 103 19.83 11.60 -22.28
N GLU A 104 19.15 10.90 -23.18
CA GLU A 104 18.60 11.48 -24.41
C GLU A 104 17.45 12.45 -24.14
N THR A 105 16.51 12.10 -23.25
CA THR A 105 15.43 12.99 -22.81
C THR A 105 16.00 14.23 -22.10
N SER A 106 17.04 14.07 -21.28
CA SER A 106 17.73 15.22 -20.65
C SER A 106 18.37 16.13 -21.70
N LYS A 107 18.97 15.57 -22.75
CA LYS A 107 19.52 16.34 -23.86
C LYS A 107 18.43 17.08 -24.63
N GLN A 108 17.31 16.42 -24.91
CA GLN A 108 16.15 17.03 -25.57
C GLN A 108 15.57 18.18 -24.73
N ALA A 109 15.43 18.01 -23.41
CA ALA A 109 14.94 19.05 -22.51
C ALA A 109 15.82 20.32 -22.55
N ARG A 110 17.15 20.15 -22.58
CA ARG A 110 18.09 21.29 -22.73
C ARG A 110 17.92 22.03 -24.05
N LEU A 111 17.71 21.31 -25.15
CA LEU A 111 17.48 21.94 -26.46
C LEU A 111 16.19 22.75 -26.46
N VAL A 112 15.13 22.21 -25.86
CA VAL A 112 13.85 22.93 -25.71
C VAL A 112 14.04 24.18 -24.85
N GLU A 113 14.77 24.07 -23.74
CA GLU A 113 15.06 25.22 -22.87
C GLU A 113 15.82 26.32 -23.61
N GLU A 114 16.87 25.98 -24.36
CA GLU A 114 17.64 26.94 -25.15
C GLU A 114 16.76 27.63 -26.21
N GLU A 115 15.92 26.87 -26.92
CA GLU A 115 15.00 27.44 -27.91
C GLU A 115 13.92 28.32 -27.25
N THR A 116 13.43 27.96 -26.06
CA THR A 116 12.50 28.82 -25.31
C THR A 116 13.14 30.12 -24.84
N LEU A 117 14.41 30.08 -24.42
CA LEU A 117 15.19 31.28 -24.07
C LEU A 117 15.38 32.17 -25.29
N ARG A 118 15.77 31.61 -26.44
CA ARG A 118 15.89 32.36 -27.70
C ARG A 118 14.58 32.99 -28.12
N LEU A 119 13.48 32.24 -28.01
CA LEU A 119 12.17 32.75 -28.37
C LEU A 119 11.72 33.87 -27.42
N LYS A 120 12.01 33.72 -26.12
CA LYS A 120 11.78 34.75 -25.12
C LYS A 120 12.58 36.02 -25.43
N ASP A 121 13.88 35.91 -25.69
CA ASP A 121 14.73 37.05 -26.03
C ASP A 121 14.24 37.76 -27.31
N ASN A 122 13.85 36.99 -28.33
CA ASN A 122 13.26 37.53 -29.54
C ASN A 122 11.92 38.24 -29.28
N PHE A 123 11.11 37.70 -28.36
CA PHE A 123 9.84 38.31 -27.97
C PHE A 123 10.06 39.58 -27.17
N ASP A 124 10.97 39.58 -26.20
CA ASP A 124 11.36 40.75 -25.41
C ASP A 124 11.96 41.84 -26.29
N GLN A 125 12.75 41.47 -27.32
CA GLN A 125 13.29 42.42 -28.29
C GLN A 125 12.20 43.02 -29.19
N LYS A 126 11.20 42.23 -29.61
CA LYS A 126 10.04 42.76 -30.34
C LYS A 126 9.19 43.66 -29.46
N LEU A 127 8.92 43.25 -28.23
CA LEU A 127 8.24 44.07 -27.22
C LEU A 127 8.99 45.37 -26.97
N GLN A 128 10.32 45.38 -26.83
CA GLN A 128 11.09 46.61 -26.64
C GLN A 128 11.04 47.56 -27.85
N LYS A 129 10.91 47.02 -29.07
CA LYS A 129 10.73 47.83 -30.27
C LYS A 129 9.30 48.38 -30.41
N ASP A 130 8.32 47.65 -29.89
CA ASP A 130 6.90 48.01 -29.94
C ASP A 130 6.38 48.64 -28.61
N LEU A 131 7.26 48.79 -27.61
CA LEU A 131 6.93 49.39 -26.32
C LEU A 131 6.85 50.90 -26.50
N ASP A 132 5.61 51.39 -26.54
CA ASP A 132 5.33 52.80 -26.35
C ASP A 132 6.06 53.32 -25.10
N PRO A 133 6.57 54.57 -25.14
CA PRO A 133 7.30 55.15 -24.02
C PRO A 133 6.48 55.06 -22.72
N PRO A 134 7.14 54.93 -21.56
CA PRO A 134 6.47 54.70 -20.28
C PRO A 134 5.37 55.75 -20.03
N ALA A 135 4.28 55.30 -19.40
CA ALA A 135 3.17 56.19 -19.05
C ALA A 135 3.71 57.35 -18.20
N LEU A 136 3.61 58.56 -18.74
CA LEU A 136 3.93 59.76 -17.99
C LEU A 136 2.86 59.91 -16.89
N GLY A 137 3.30 60.29 -15.68
CA GLY A 137 2.44 60.52 -14.51
C GLY A 137 1.48 61.70 -14.75
N PHE A 138 1.27 62.60 -13.81
CA PHE A 138 0.27 63.67 -13.98
C PHE A 138 0.50 64.54 -15.24
N ILE A 139 -0.38 64.39 -16.23
CA ILE A 139 -0.35 65.13 -17.51
C ILE A 139 -1.35 66.26 -17.42
N LYS A 140 -0.91 67.50 -17.72
CA LYS A 140 -1.83 68.61 -17.94
C LYS A 140 -2.24 68.64 -19.41
N PRO A 141 -3.54 68.86 -19.72
CA PRO A 141 -4.00 69.00 -21.10
C PRO A 141 -3.29 70.12 -21.89
N SER A 142 -2.68 71.10 -21.19
CA SER A 142 -1.92 72.21 -21.78
C SER A 142 -0.59 71.81 -22.41
N ASP A 143 -0.02 70.66 -22.03
CA ASP A 143 1.36 70.32 -22.33
C ASP A 143 1.52 69.61 -23.69
N TYR A 144 0.41 69.36 -24.40
CA TYR A 144 0.38 68.63 -25.67
C TYR A 144 -0.36 69.41 -26.76
N ALA A 145 0.32 69.64 -27.88
CA ALA A 145 -0.19 70.42 -29.02
C ALA A 145 -1.26 69.69 -29.86
N SER A 146 -1.45 68.38 -29.68
CA SER A 146 -2.37 67.56 -30.47
C SER A 146 -3.24 66.67 -29.58
N THR A 147 -4.55 66.66 -29.86
CA THR A 147 -5.57 65.84 -29.19
C THR A 147 -5.30 64.34 -29.33
N ILE A 148 -4.72 63.91 -30.44
CA ILE A 148 -4.39 62.49 -30.69
C ILE A 148 -3.26 62.04 -29.75
N ALA A 149 -2.23 62.86 -29.58
CA ALA A 149 -1.12 62.56 -28.68
C ALA A 149 -1.57 62.52 -27.21
N HIS A 150 -2.46 63.44 -26.81
CA HIS A 150 -3.06 63.46 -25.48
C HIS A 150 -3.85 62.16 -25.19
N ASN A 151 -4.74 61.76 -26.10
CA ASN A 151 -5.53 60.54 -25.95
C ASN A 151 -4.65 59.28 -25.85
N ALA A 152 -3.60 59.19 -26.66
CA ALA A 152 -2.67 58.06 -26.62
C ALA A 152 -1.95 57.92 -25.26
N ILE A 153 -1.64 59.02 -24.58
CA ILE A 153 -1.00 58.96 -23.27
C ILE A 153 -2.01 58.68 -22.16
N VAL A 154 -3.21 59.26 -22.24
CA VAL A 154 -4.31 58.98 -21.29
C VAL A 154 -4.71 57.51 -21.35
N ILE A 155 -4.78 56.91 -22.55
CA ILE A 155 -5.01 55.46 -22.72
C ILE A 155 -3.92 54.65 -22.00
N ARG A 156 -2.65 55.04 -22.15
CA ARG A 156 -1.53 54.37 -21.45
C ARG A 156 -1.63 54.49 -19.93
N GLN A 157 -2.02 55.66 -19.41
CA GLN A 157 -2.27 55.83 -17.98
C GLN A 157 -3.41 54.95 -17.48
N HIS A 158 -4.52 54.87 -18.20
CA HIS A 158 -5.63 54.00 -17.84
C HIS A 158 -5.21 52.53 -17.84
N ASN A 159 -4.44 52.07 -18.83
CA ASN A 159 -3.93 50.71 -18.87
C ASN A 159 -3.02 50.41 -17.66
N LEU A 160 -2.17 51.36 -17.24
CA LEU A 160 -1.37 51.21 -16.02
C LEU A 160 -2.24 51.12 -14.75
N GLN A 161 -3.26 51.97 -14.64
CA GLN A 161 -4.20 51.94 -13.51
C GLN A 161 -4.94 50.60 -13.44
N ILE A 162 -5.39 50.06 -14.58
CA ILE A 162 -6.03 48.75 -14.66
C ILE A 162 -5.06 47.66 -14.20
N GLN A 163 -3.81 47.67 -14.66
CA GLN A 163 -2.80 46.67 -14.25
C GLN A 163 -2.55 46.70 -12.74
N LEU A 164 -2.42 47.89 -12.15
CA LEU A 164 -2.25 48.04 -10.70
C LEU A 164 -3.47 47.52 -9.93
N LEU A 165 -4.69 47.79 -10.41
CA LEU A 165 -5.92 47.26 -9.81
C LEU A 165 -6.00 45.73 -9.92
N VAL A 166 -5.55 45.14 -11.03
CA VAL A 166 -5.47 43.69 -11.21
C VAL A 166 -4.49 43.07 -10.21
N GLN A 167 -3.28 43.64 -10.06
CA GLN A 167 -2.30 43.16 -9.09
C GLN A 167 -2.85 43.21 -7.66
N ILE A 168 -3.47 44.33 -7.26
CA ILE A 168 -4.10 44.46 -5.93
C ILE A 168 -5.20 43.40 -5.76
N ALA A 169 -5.97 43.10 -6.80
CA ALA A 169 -7.03 42.09 -6.74
C ALA A 169 -6.48 40.66 -6.61
N GLU A 170 -5.33 40.36 -7.22
CA GLU A 170 -4.60 39.10 -7.06
C GLU A 170 -4.03 38.96 -5.66
N ASP A 171 -3.32 39.98 -5.17
CA ASP A 171 -2.77 40.00 -3.80
C ASP A 171 -3.86 39.82 -2.75
N LEU A 172 -5.03 40.47 -2.93
CA LEU A 172 -6.19 40.28 -2.05
C LEU A 172 -6.79 38.87 -2.13
N ARG A 173 -6.71 38.22 -3.29
CA ARG A 173 -7.17 36.83 -3.47
C ARG A 173 -6.24 35.88 -2.72
N ASP A 174 -4.93 36.10 -2.81
CA ASP A 174 -3.91 35.28 -2.15
C ASP A 174 -4.00 35.43 -0.62
N ILE A 175 -4.12 36.67 -0.12
CA ILE A 175 -4.39 36.94 1.31
C ILE A 175 -5.67 36.23 1.76
N LYS A 176 -6.71 36.22 0.93
CA LYS A 176 -7.97 35.55 1.26
C LYS A 176 -7.82 34.03 1.27
N THR A 177 -7.02 33.43 0.40
CA THR A 177 -6.72 32.00 0.45
C THR A 177 -5.89 31.66 1.68
N ASP A 178 -4.91 32.48 2.04
CA ASP A 178 -4.09 32.30 3.24
C ASP A 178 -4.92 32.42 4.52
N MET A 179 -5.86 33.36 4.58
CA MET A 179 -6.79 33.42 5.71
C MET A 179 -7.67 32.18 5.81
N LYS A 180 -8.09 31.58 4.68
CA LYS A 180 -8.85 30.33 4.69
C LYS A 180 -8.00 29.16 5.20
N THR A 181 -6.77 29.01 4.74
CA THR A 181 -5.87 27.94 5.22
C THR A 181 -5.51 28.11 6.70
N VAL A 182 -5.34 29.36 7.16
CA VAL A 182 -5.16 29.67 8.60
C VAL A 182 -6.42 29.33 9.40
N LEU A 183 -7.62 29.66 8.91
CA LEU A 183 -8.88 29.29 9.56
C LEU A 183 -9.10 27.77 9.59
N GLU A 184 -8.75 27.06 8.52
CA GLU A 184 -8.85 25.59 8.43
C GLU A 184 -7.85 24.91 9.37
N SER A 185 -6.62 25.40 9.45
CA SER A 185 -5.63 24.92 10.43
C SER A 185 -6.05 25.22 11.87
N HIS A 186 -6.70 26.36 12.15
CA HIS A 186 -7.32 26.65 13.46
C HIS A 186 -8.54 25.75 13.78
N LYS A 187 -9.30 25.33 12.77
CA LYS A 187 -10.42 24.38 12.94
C LYS A 187 -9.90 22.95 13.17
N GLN A 188 -8.84 22.54 12.50
CA GLN A 188 -8.18 21.24 12.74
C GLN A 188 -7.43 21.20 14.07
N GLY A 189 -6.91 22.33 14.56
CA GLY A 189 -6.36 22.45 15.92
C GLY A 189 -7.41 22.53 17.05
N ARG A 190 -8.70 22.65 16.73
CA ARG A 190 -9.80 22.75 17.71
C ARG A 190 -10.52 21.43 18.01
N THR A 191 -10.14 20.32 17.39
CA THR A 191 -10.56 18.97 17.83
C THR A 191 -9.71 18.44 19.00
N SER A 192 -8.81 19.26 19.55
CA SER A 192 -8.08 19.00 20.80
C SER A 192 -8.11 20.21 21.76
N ALA A 193 -9.31 20.73 22.05
CA ALA A 193 -9.51 21.31 23.38
C ALA A 193 -9.62 20.14 24.38
N PRO A 194 -8.88 20.14 25.51
CA PRO A 194 -8.75 18.99 26.38
C PRO A 194 -10.07 18.79 27.14
N SER A 195 -10.91 17.84 26.70
CA SER A 195 -11.84 17.23 27.64
C SER A 195 -10.99 16.54 28.69
N ILE A 196 -10.99 17.09 29.91
CA ILE A 196 -10.30 16.53 31.07
C ILE A 196 -10.50 15.00 31.04
N PRO A 197 -9.43 14.20 30.93
CA PRO A 197 -9.55 12.75 30.89
C PRO A 197 -10.36 12.29 32.10
N ASN A 198 -11.38 11.46 31.90
CA ASN A 198 -12.17 10.90 33.00
C ASN A 198 -11.29 10.16 34.04
N ASP A 199 -10.07 9.78 33.66
CA ASP A 199 -9.04 9.22 34.55
C ASP A 199 -8.47 10.23 35.58
N LEU A 200 -8.48 11.53 35.26
CA LEU A 200 -8.16 12.60 36.21
C LEU A 200 -9.35 12.87 37.14
N ILE A 201 -10.58 12.75 36.66
CA ILE A 201 -11.79 12.94 37.47
C ILE A 201 -11.93 11.82 38.49
N THR A 202 -11.67 10.57 38.12
CA THR A 202 -11.66 9.44 39.06
C THR A 202 -10.53 9.55 40.08
N LYS A 203 -9.32 9.95 39.67
CA LYS A 203 -8.18 10.19 40.58
C LYS A 203 -8.42 11.38 41.52
N LEU A 204 -9.07 12.45 41.07
CA LEU A 204 -9.46 13.60 41.89
C LEU A 204 -10.60 13.26 42.86
N SER A 205 -11.56 12.42 42.46
CA SER A 205 -12.67 12.00 43.33
C SER A 205 -12.25 11.06 44.46
N ASN A 206 -11.13 10.33 44.28
CA ASN A 206 -10.56 9.45 45.30
C ASN A 206 -9.50 10.14 46.19
N LEU A 207 -9.20 11.42 45.94
CA LEU A 207 -8.35 12.25 46.80
C LEU A 207 -9.22 12.99 47.82
N THR A 208 -9.52 12.33 48.94
CA THR A 208 -9.92 13.03 50.16
C THR A 208 -8.79 13.93 50.63
N ILE A 209 -8.95 15.24 50.45
CA ILE A 209 -8.10 16.24 51.09
C ILE A 209 -8.31 16.12 52.60
N GLY A 210 -7.24 15.72 53.29
CA GLY A 210 -7.12 15.77 54.76
C GLY A 210 -7.27 17.19 55.32
N PRO A 211 -7.25 17.33 56.66
CA PRO A 211 -8.04 18.29 57.42
C PRO A 211 -7.78 19.77 57.12
N THR A 212 -8.86 20.55 57.20
CA THR A 212 -9.02 22.02 57.07
C THR A 212 -8.37 22.84 58.19
N GLU A 213 -7.15 22.52 58.64
CA GLU A 213 -6.42 23.38 59.59
C GLU A 213 -4.93 23.51 59.22
N LYS A 214 -4.47 24.77 59.12
CA LYS A 214 -3.08 25.12 58.76
C LYS A 214 -2.08 24.54 59.78
N PRO A 215 -0.98 23.91 59.36
CA PRO A 215 0.09 23.51 60.28
C PRO A 215 0.74 24.74 60.92
N LYS A 216 0.75 24.81 62.26
CA LYS A 216 1.41 25.87 63.05
C LYS A 216 2.92 25.67 63.02
N GLU A 217 3.66 26.72 62.71
CA GLU A 217 5.13 26.77 62.83
C GLU A 217 5.58 26.46 64.27
N PRO A 218 6.73 25.78 64.45
CA PRO A 218 7.24 25.46 65.77
C PRO A 218 7.68 26.73 66.52
N LYS A 219 6.94 27.07 67.57
CA LYS A 219 7.32 28.17 68.49
C LYS A 219 8.60 27.80 69.22
N GLY A 220 9.61 28.68 69.12
CA GLY A 220 10.86 28.56 69.87
C GLY A 220 10.63 28.44 71.38
N LYS A 221 11.48 27.67 72.05
CA LYS A 221 11.41 27.40 73.49
C LYS A 221 11.92 28.62 74.26
N ILE A 222 11.01 29.45 74.77
CA ILE A 222 11.37 30.58 75.63
C ILE A 222 11.67 30.04 77.04
N LEU A 223 12.93 30.08 77.44
CA LEU A 223 13.36 29.75 78.80
C LEU A 223 13.20 31.00 79.68
N VAL A 224 12.32 30.94 80.69
CA VAL A 224 12.10 32.04 81.63
C VAL A 224 12.51 31.56 83.03
N PHE A 225 13.23 32.40 83.78
CA PHE A 225 13.77 32.07 85.11
C PHE A 225 12.67 31.87 86.18
N LYS A 226 11.49 32.47 86.00
CA LYS A 226 10.29 32.27 86.83
C LYS A 226 9.04 32.24 85.94
N ASP A 227 8.05 31.46 86.36
CA ASP A 227 6.78 31.31 85.65
C ASP A 227 6.05 32.68 85.54
N PRO A 228 5.80 33.20 84.32
CA PRO A 228 5.20 34.52 84.12
C PRO A 228 3.77 34.63 84.67
N LEU A 229 3.05 33.51 84.81
CA LEU A 229 1.72 33.50 85.42
C LEU A 229 1.77 33.75 86.93
N LYS A 230 2.87 33.38 87.61
CA LYS A 230 3.05 33.69 89.03
C LYS A 230 3.34 35.16 89.26
N ILE A 231 4.17 35.78 88.41
CA ILE A 231 4.46 37.23 88.46
C ILE A 231 3.17 38.04 88.27
N LEU A 232 2.33 37.65 87.31
CA LEU A 232 1.08 38.34 87.03
C LEU A 232 0.06 38.20 88.17
N LYS A 233 0.04 37.06 88.87
CA LYS A 233 -0.78 36.89 90.08
C LYS A 233 -0.25 37.73 91.25
N GLU A 234 1.05 37.73 91.50
CA GLU A 234 1.68 38.56 92.54
C GLU A 234 1.43 40.06 92.29
N GLU A 235 1.58 40.54 91.06
CA GLU A 235 1.30 41.94 90.70
C GLU A 235 -0.18 42.30 90.81
N LYS A 236 -1.08 41.38 90.45
CA LYS A 236 -2.54 41.57 90.63
C LYS A 236 -2.99 41.56 92.09
N GLU A 237 -2.31 40.82 92.96
CA GLU A 237 -2.57 40.87 94.40
C GLU A 237 -1.98 42.13 95.05
N LYS A 238 -0.82 42.60 94.58
CA LYS A 238 -0.25 43.89 95.00
C LYS A 238 -1.11 45.09 94.60
N THR A 239 -1.82 45.03 93.47
CA THR A 239 -2.74 46.11 93.04
C THR A 239 -4.13 46.03 93.69
N LYS A 240 -4.41 45.00 94.50
CA LYS A 240 -5.65 44.85 95.26
C LYS A 240 -5.50 45.15 96.76
N ARG A 241 -4.33 45.59 97.21
CA ARG A 241 -4.13 46.28 98.49
C ARG A 241 -3.93 47.77 98.23
#